data_AF-A0A0B7NXJ8-F1
#
_entry.id   AF-A0A0B7NXJ8-F1
#
_cell.length_a   1.000
_cell.length_b   1.000
_cell.length_c   1.000
_cell.angle_alpha   90.00
_cell.angle_beta   90.00
_cell.angle_gamma   90.00
#
_symmetry.space_group_name_H-M   'P 1'
#
loop_
_entity.id
_entity.type
_entity.pdbx_description
1 polymer ?
#
loop_
_entity_poly.entity_id
_entity_poly.type
_entity_poly.pdbx_seq_one_letter_code
_entity_poly.pdbx_strand_id
1 'polypeptide(L)'
;MYLNTLESVQKRIIKAVGKTGAVELAVLGAYRPGKMHASQIHTVIKCRGDTYDGYVPYQQLLKEGLFNTVEGFNNIQHNGSPSLDHIALAFPYLPMMWVLEHKAQNCCQFVNKVPGTDTSLPLELQYLQAAALPLYPRSRIAHVNFTIQILRSRGIYFQPKIYRRLMSLAYIHAQVPDTLPMLGQLEQQIGELTQEEKKVQAWWPWKT
;
A
#
# COMPACT_ATOMS: atom_id res chain seq x y z
N MET A 1 9.96 24.62 -2.42
CA MET A 1 9.96 24.31 -0.98
C MET A 1 8.71 23.47 -0.72
N TYR A 2 8.69 22.16 -0.48
CA TYR A 2 9.70 21.09 -0.33
C TYR A 2 9.28 19.92 -1.25
N LEU A 3 10.26 19.20 -1.80
CA LEU A 3 10.08 17.87 -2.37
C LEU A 3 9.55 16.96 -1.26
N ASN A 4 8.32 16.48 -1.35
CA ASN A 4 7.80 15.52 -0.38
C ASN A 4 8.55 14.19 -0.57
N THR A 5 9.60 13.96 0.22
CA THR A 5 10.16 12.62 0.36
C THR A 5 9.17 11.76 1.14
N LEU A 6 9.23 10.43 1.00
CA LEU A 6 8.36 9.55 1.80
C LEU A 6 8.54 9.81 3.30
N GLU A 7 9.75 10.08 3.73
CA GLU A 7 10.06 10.46 5.12
C GLU A 7 9.35 11.74 5.56
N SER A 8 9.25 12.76 4.70
CA SER A 8 8.51 13.99 5.03
C SER A 8 7.01 13.73 5.14
N VAL A 9 6.46 12.86 4.28
CA VAL A 9 5.08 12.40 4.38
C VAL A 9 4.87 11.64 5.70
N GLN A 10 5.78 10.71 6.05
CA GLN A 10 5.68 9.95 7.29
C GLN A 10 5.64 10.86 8.51
N LYS A 11 6.61 11.78 8.61
CA LYS A 11 6.72 12.75 9.72
C LYS A 11 5.48 13.63 9.80
N ARG A 12 5.00 14.17 8.67
CA ARG A 12 3.81 15.02 8.62
C ARG A 12 2.56 14.28 9.11
N ILE A 13 2.34 13.06 8.63
CA ILE A 13 1.13 12.29 8.96
C ILE A 13 1.18 11.81 10.42
N ILE A 14 2.29 11.24 10.89
CA ILE A 14 2.41 10.82 12.29
C ILE A 14 2.24 12.01 13.24
N LYS A 15 2.84 13.16 12.93
CA LYS A 15 2.65 14.36 13.74
C LYS A 15 1.18 14.78 13.79
N ALA A 16 0.49 14.80 12.65
CA ALA A 16 -0.88 15.28 12.57
C ALA A 16 -1.89 14.37 13.27
N VAL A 17 -1.84 13.06 13.01
CA VAL A 17 -2.90 12.11 13.43
C VAL A 17 -2.42 11.02 14.40
N GLY A 18 -1.14 11.01 14.75
CA GLY A 18 -0.53 9.96 15.57
C GLY A 18 -0.30 8.65 14.80
N LYS A 19 0.38 7.69 15.44
CA LYS A 19 0.66 6.37 14.84
C LYS A 19 -0.62 5.60 14.51
N THR A 20 -1.61 5.61 15.40
CA THR A 20 -2.90 4.93 15.19
C THR A 20 -3.62 5.47 13.95
N GLY A 21 -3.76 6.80 13.83
CA GLY A 21 -4.39 7.41 12.66
C GLY A 21 -3.58 7.17 11.38
N ALA A 22 -2.24 7.14 11.47
CA ALA A 22 -1.39 6.82 10.31
C ALA A 22 -1.61 5.38 9.80
N VAL A 23 -1.81 4.40 10.69
CA VAL A 23 -2.18 3.02 10.32
C VAL A 23 -3.51 3.03 9.57
N GLU A 24 -4.55 3.63 10.15
CA GLU A 24 -5.89 3.65 9.55
C GLU A 24 -5.90 4.32 8.18
N LEU A 25 -5.18 5.45 8.01
CA LEU A 25 -5.04 6.13 6.72
C LEU A 25 -4.24 5.31 5.70
N ALA A 26 -3.16 4.65 6.12
CA ALA A 26 -2.37 3.81 5.23
C ALA A 26 -3.16 2.58 4.74
N VAL A 27 -3.89 1.92 5.65
CA VAL A 27 -4.78 0.79 5.35
C VAL A 27 -5.89 1.23 4.39
N LEU A 28 -6.53 2.37 4.67
CA LEU A 28 -7.55 2.93 3.79
C LEU A 28 -6.99 3.26 2.40
N GLY A 29 -5.77 3.81 2.32
CA GLY A 29 -5.09 4.07 1.05
C GLY A 29 -4.77 2.82 0.25
N ALA A 30 -4.34 1.75 0.93
CA ALA A 30 -3.97 0.48 0.31
C ALA A 30 -5.19 -0.31 -0.19
N TYR A 31 -6.27 -0.36 0.60
CA TYR A 31 -7.39 -1.28 0.39
C TYR A 31 -8.71 -0.62 0.00
N ARG A 32 -8.77 0.72 -0.13
CA ARG A 32 -9.98 1.37 -0.66
C ARG A 32 -10.34 0.79 -2.04
N PRO A 33 -11.63 0.56 -2.33
CA PRO A 33 -12.05 0.17 -3.66
C PRO A 33 -11.63 1.25 -4.67
N GLY A 34 -10.96 0.86 -5.75
CA GLY A 34 -10.39 1.82 -6.72
C GLY A 34 -11.42 2.74 -7.40
N LYS A 35 -12.69 2.36 -7.43
CA LYS A 35 -13.79 3.19 -7.97
C LYS A 35 -14.53 4.02 -6.90
N MET A 36 -14.17 3.86 -5.63
CA MET A 36 -14.81 4.60 -4.54
C MET A 36 -14.28 6.02 -4.52
N HIS A 37 -15.14 6.97 -4.84
CA HIS A 37 -14.83 8.38 -4.70
C HIS A 37 -14.63 8.75 -3.22
N ALA A 38 -13.77 9.72 -2.98
CA ALA A 38 -13.47 10.22 -1.65
C ALA A 38 -14.71 10.61 -0.84
N SER A 39 -15.71 11.22 -1.51
CA SER A 39 -16.98 11.63 -0.92
C SER A 39 -17.84 10.48 -0.41
N GLN A 40 -17.58 9.24 -0.87
CA GLN A 40 -18.32 8.04 -0.48
C GLN A 40 -17.72 7.36 0.76
N ILE A 41 -16.59 7.85 1.26
CA ILE A 41 -15.92 7.30 2.45
C ILE A 41 -16.51 7.97 3.70
N HIS A 42 -17.38 7.25 4.41
CA HIS A 42 -18.00 7.68 5.66
C HIS A 42 -17.43 6.91 6.86
N THR A 43 -16.13 7.07 7.10
CA THR A 43 -15.44 6.49 8.27
C THR A 43 -14.93 7.58 9.20
N VAL A 44 -14.71 7.22 10.46
CA VAL A 44 -13.95 8.00 11.44
C VAL A 44 -12.54 7.44 11.53
N ILE A 45 -11.57 8.32 11.76
CA ILE A 45 -10.17 7.98 11.97
C ILE A 45 -9.84 8.22 13.45
N LYS A 46 -9.29 7.20 14.11
CA LYS A 46 -8.83 7.34 15.51
C LYS A 46 -7.47 8.04 15.54
N CYS A 47 -7.51 9.34 15.83
CA CYS A 47 -6.35 10.20 15.90
C CYS A 47 -5.81 10.30 17.33
N ARG A 48 -4.48 10.41 17.44
CA ARG A 48 -3.71 10.70 18.67
C ARG A 48 -2.47 11.51 18.31
N GLY A 49 -2.65 12.54 17.51
CA GLY A 49 -1.58 13.41 17.02
C GLY A 49 -1.65 14.80 17.63
N ASP A 50 -0.70 15.64 17.25
CA ASP A 50 -0.58 17.03 17.72
C ASP A 50 -1.68 17.93 17.13
N THR A 51 -2.21 17.58 15.95
CA THR A 51 -3.21 18.37 15.22
C THR A 51 -4.61 17.83 15.39
N TYR A 52 -4.75 16.51 15.36
CA TYR A 52 -6.02 15.81 15.46
C TYR A 52 -5.96 14.81 16.63
N ASP A 53 -6.98 14.82 17.48
CA ASP A 53 -7.14 13.90 18.60
C ASP A 53 -8.59 13.39 18.68
N GLY A 54 -8.76 12.17 19.19
CA GLY A 54 -10.06 11.50 19.26
C GLY A 54 -10.51 10.89 17.92
N TYR A 55 -11.82 10.77 17.73
CA TYR A 55 -12.42 10.18 16.52
C TYR A 55 -12.77 11.28 15.52
N VAL A 56 -11.94 11.42 14.48
CA VAL A 56 -12.07 12.52 13.50
C VAL A 56 -12.66 11.99 12.20
N PRO A 57 -13.75 12.57 11.67
CA PRO A 57 -14.32 12.16 10.39
C PRO A 57 -13.29 12.25 9.24
N TYR A 58 -13.21 11.23 8.40
CA TYR A 58 -12.30 11.22 7.24
C TYR A 58 -12.50 12.45 6.32
N GLN A 59 -13.75 12.88 6.13
CA GLN A 59 -14.08 14.05 5.32
C GLN A 59 -13.52 15.36 5.90
N GLN A 60 -13.38 15.45 7.22
CA GLN A 60 -12.77 16.62 7.85
C GLN A 60 -11.28 16.70 7.51
N LEU A 61 -10.55 15.59 7.63
CA LEU A 61 -9.12 15.52 7.28
C LEU A 61 -8.86 15.90 5.80
N LEU A 62 -9.76 15.50 4.91
CA LEU A 62 -9.72 15.85 3.49
C LEU A 62 -10.00 17.34 3.26
N LYS A 63 -11.06 17.88 3.89
CA LYS A 63 -11.46 19.30 3.76
C LYS A 63 -10.40 20.26 4.30
N GLU A 64 -9.75 19.87 5.39
CA GLU A 64 -8.66 20.64 6.00
C GLU A 64 -7.31 20.45 5.27
N GLY A 65 -7.29 19.64 4.20
CA GLY A 65 -6.14 19.53 3.31
C GLY A 65 -4.97 18.74 3.88
N LEU A 66 -5.20 17.87 4.87
CA LEU A 66 -4.16 16.97 5.39
C LEU A 66 -3.59 16.10 4.27
N PHE A 67 -4.48 15.57 3.44
CA PHE A 67 -4.17 14.84 2.21
C PHE A 67 -5.23 15.12 1.14
N ASN A 68 -4.93 14.73 -0.10
CA ASN A 68 -5.89 14.75 -1.19
C ASN A 68 -6.23 13.32 -1.65
N THR A 69 -7.19 13.20 -2.56
CA THR A 69 -7.68 11.90 -3.04
C THR A 69 -7.28 11.58 -4.47
N VAL A 70 -6.34 12.35 -5.04
CA VAL A 70 -5.83 12.11 -6.39
C VAL A 70 -5.14 10.75 -6.42
N GLU A 71 -5.49 9.91 -7.40
CA GLU A 71 -4.87 8.60 -7.57
C GLU A 71 -3.36 8.76 -7.84
N GLY A 72 -2.56 8.27 -6.92
CA GLY A 72 -1.13 8.56 -6.81
C GLY A 72 -0.21 7.47 -7.36
N PHE A 73 -0.73 6.30 -7.77
CA PHE A 73 0.15 5.22 -8.23
C PHE A 73 1.06 5.65 -9.39
N ASN A 74 0.56 6.52 -10.29
CA ASN A 74 1.33 7.03 -11.42
C ASN A 74 2.00 8.40 -11.17
N ASN A 75 1.73 9.07 -10.04
CA ASN A 75 2.15 10.46 -9.81
C ASN A 75 2.87 10.64 -8.48
N ILE A 76 4.08 10.06 -8.38
CA ILE A 76 4.94 10.07 -7.19
C ILE A 76 5.54 11.48 -6.91
N GLN A 77 5.44 12.43 -7.85
CA GLN A 77 6.03 13.77 -7.74
C GLN A 77 4.94 14.84 -7.64
N HIS A 78 4.20 14.85 -6.53
CA HIS A 78 3.22 15.90 -6.28
C HIS A 78 3.75 16.95 -5.30
N ASN A 79 3.81 18.20 -5.76
CA ASN A 79 4.23 19.38 -4.97
C ASN A 79 3.12 19.91 -4.03
N GLY A 80 2.01 19.18 -3.87
CA GLY A 80 0.87 19.56 -3.01
C GLY A 80 0.78 18.75 -1.72
N SER A 81 -0.39 18.78 -1.06
CA SER A 81 -0.69 17.84 0.02
C SER A 81 -0.54 16.39 -0.49
N PRO A 82 -0.01 15.46 0.33
CA PRO A 82 0.14 14.08 -0.10
C PRO A 82 -1.22 13.50 -0.46
N SER A 83 -1.29 12.59 -1.43
CA SER A 83 -2.51 11.82 -1.63
C SER A 83 -2.59 10.66 -0.64
N LEU A 84 -3.76 10.06 -0.48
CA LEU A 84 -3.90 8.87 0.36
C LEU A 84 -3.00 7.71 -0.11
N ASP A 85 -2.75 7.60 -1.42
CA ASP A 85 -1.79 6.61 -1.95
C ASP A 85 -0.35 6.94 -1.59
N HIS A 86 0.01 8.22 -1.48
CA HIS A 86 1.32 8.64 -0.98
C HIS A 86 1.48 8.27 0.50
N ILE A 87 0.41 8.35 1.29
CA ILE A 87 0.43 7.91 2.71
C ILE A 87 0.66 6.39 2.77
N ALA A 88 -0.10 5.60 2.00
CA ALA A 88 0.10 4.16 1.93
C ALA A 88 1.50 3.78 1.42
N LEU A 89 2.06 4.55 0.48
CA LEU A 89 3.43 4.35 -0.02
C LEU A 89 4.49 4.76 1.00
N ALA A 90 4.21 5.76 1.83
CA ALA A 90 5.07 6.17 2.91
C ALA A 90 5.08 5.13 4.04
N PHE A 91 3.99 4.39 4.22
CA PHE A 91 3.85 3.35 5.23
C PHE A 91 3.46 1.99 4.65
N PRO A 92 4.23 1.44 3.69
CA PRO A 92 3.79 0.28 2.93
C PRO A 92 3.78 -0.99 3.78
N TYR A 93 4.40 -1.01 4.97
CA TYR A 93 4.38 -2.14 5.90
C TYR A 93 3.16 -2.14 6.83
N LEU A 94 2.52 -0.99 7.07
CA LEU A 94 1.37 -0.90 7.99
C LEU A 94 0.15 -1.67 7.48
N PRO A 95 -0.25 -1.61 6.19
CA PRO A 95 -1.35 -2.43 5.68
C PRO A 95 -1.10 -3.94 5.84
N MET A 96 0.11 -4.40 5.57
CA MET A 96 0.53 -5.79 5.76
C MET A 96 0.37 -6.23 7.23
N MET A 97 0.93 -5.45 8.17
CA MET A 97 0.85 -5.73 9.61
C MET A 97 -0.60 -5.73 10.10
N TRP A 98 -1.40 -4.77 9.64
CA TRP A 98 -2.79 -4.65 10.02
C TRP A 98 -3.60 -5.89 9.59
N VAL A 99 -3.40 -6.41 8.38
CA VAL A 99 -4.05 -7.66 7.93
C VAL A 99 -3.60 -8.86 8.76
N LEU A 100 -2.30 -8.98 9.06
CA LEU A 100 -1.76 -10.06 9.90
C LEU A 100 -2.41 -10.06 11.30
N GLU A 101 -2.49 -8.90 11.94
CA GLU A 101 -3.09 -8.75 13.27
C GLU A 101 -4.58 -9.11 13.27
N HIS A 102 -5.34 -8.63 12.28
CA HIS A 102 -6.77 -8.90 12.20
C HIS A 102 -7.08 -10.37 11.89
N LYS A 103 -6.23 -11.04 11.10
CA LYS A 103 -6.29 -12.49 10.90
C LYS A 103 -6.01 -13.25 12.20
N ALA A 104 -4.97 -12.88 12.94
CA ALA A 104 -4.61 -13.51 14.21
C ALA A 104 -5.73 -13.38 15.26
N GLN A 105 -6.47 -12.28 15.24
CA GLN A 105 -7.57 -12.03 16.17
C GLN A 105 -8.91 -12.66 15.74
N ASN A 106 -8.99 -13.30 14.57
CA ASN A 106 -10.25 -13.76 13.96
C ASN A 106 -11.32 -12.65 13.86
N CYS A 107 -10.90 -11.38 13.85
CA CYS A 107 -11.80 -10.23 13.95
C CYS A 107 -12.32 -9.74 12.58
N CYS A 108 -11.89 -10.33 11.47
CA CYS A 108 -12.27 -9.88 10.14
C CYS A 108 -12.79 -11.00 9.24
N GLN A 109 -13.97 -10.77 8.67
CA GLN A 109 -14.42 -11.41 7.44
C GLN A 109 -13.68 -10.77 6.25
N PHE A 110 -12.36 -11.01 6.14
CA PHE A 110 -11.66 -10.62 4.92
C PHE A 110 -12.17 -11.47 3.76
N VAL A 111 -12.30 -10.84 2.58
CA VAL A 111 -12.31 -11.62 1.35
C VAL A 111 -10.96 -12.31 1.26
N ASN A 112 -10.92 -13.64 1.17
CA ASN A 112 -9.66 -14.41 1.13
C ASN A 112 -8.73 -14.02 -0.05
N LYS A 113 -9.23 -13.24 -1.00
CA LYS A 113 -8.53 -12.68 -2.14
C LYS A 113 -9.20 -11.40 -2.63
N VAL A 114 -8.43 -10.52 -3.27
CA VAL A 114 -9.00 -9.38 -3.99
C VAL A 114 -9.76 -9.90 -5.23
N PRO A 115 -11.06 -9.54 -5.41
CA PRO A 115 -11.85 -10.02 -6.53
C PRO A 115 -11.24 -9.68 -7.89
N GLY A 116 -11.38 -10.59 -8.85
CA GLY A 116 -10.86 -10.40 -10.21
C GLY A 116 -9.34 -10.53 -10.32
N THR A 117 -8.68 -11.08 -9.29
CA THR A 117 -7.26 -11.44 -9.34
C THR A 117 -7.06 -12.94 -9.20
N ASP A 118 -6.15 -13.48 -10.02
CA ASP A 118 -5.61 -14.83 -9.92
C ASP A 118 -4.11 -14.73 -9.64
N THR A 119 -3.74 -14.96 -8.37
CA THR A 119 -2.37 -14.81 -7.88
C THR A 119 -2.08 -15.75 -6.71
N SER A 120 -0.83 -16.21 -6.62
CA SER A 120 -0.29 -16.93 -5.47
C SER A 120 0.09 -16.02 -4.30
N LEU A 121 -0.04 -14.70 -4.47
CA LEU A 121 0.35 -13.71 -3.48
C LEU A 121 -0.56 -13.74 -2.24
N PRO A 122 -0.03 -13.75 -1.00
CA PRO A 122 -0.83 -13.62 0.21
C PRO A 122 -1.62 -12.30 0.27
N LEU A 123 -2.79 -12.32 0.89
CA LEU A 123 -3.69 -11.15 1.01
C LEU A 123 -2.98 -9.92 1.62
N GLU A 124 -2.06 -10.18 2.55
CA GLU A 124 -1.17 -9.26 3.24
C GLU A 124 -0.30 -8.42 2.30
N LEU A 125 -0.17 -8.81 1.04
CA LEU A 125 0.61 -8.11 0.03
C LEU A 125 -0.22 -7.73 -1.20
N GLN A 126 -1.54 -8.02 -1.21
CA GLN A 126 -2.44 -7.71 -2.32
C GLN A 126 -2.90 -6.24 -2.31
N TYR A 127 -1.95 -5.30 -2.39
CA TYR A 127 -2.19 -3.87 -2.61
C TYR A 127 -1.00 -3.23 -3.34
N LEU A 128 -1.27 -2.23 -4.18
CA LEU A 128 -0.30 -1.68 -5.14
C LEU A 128 0.99 -1.16 -4.48
N GLN A 129 0.89 -0.55 -3.29
CA GLN A 129 2.00 0.06 -2.57
C GLN A 129 2.98 -0.98 -1.98
N ALA A 130 2.60 -2.27 -1.91
CA ALA A 130 3.51 -3.34 -1.51
C ALA A 130 4.70 -3.49 -2.49
N ALA A 131 4.63 -2.89 -3.69
CA ALA A 131 5.77 -2.77 -4.60
C ALA A 131 7.00 -2.10 -3.94
N ALA A 132 6.79 -1.22 -2.97
CA ALA A 132 7.87 -0.54 -2.25
C ALA A 132 8.48 -1.36 -1.10
N LEU A 133 7.91 -2.52 -0.75
CA LEU A 133 8.48 -3.41 0.26
C LEU A 133 9.67 -4.19 -0.33
N PRO A 134 10.62 -4.66 0.52
CA PRO A 134 11.69 -5.56 0.11
C PRO A 134 11.17 -7.00 -0.10
N LEU A 135 10.26 -7.16 -1.06
CA LEU A 135 9.67 -8.46 -1.41
C LEU A 135 10.74 -9.42 -1.95
N TYR A 136 10.70 -10.67 -1.47
CA TYR A 136 11.47 -11.80 -1.98
C TYR A 136 11.06 -12.16 -3.42
N PRO A 137 11.87 -12.96 -4.15
CA PRO A 137 11.67 -13.17 -5.59
C PRO A 137 10.28 -13.69 -5.98
N ARG A 138 9.70 -14.68 -5.28
CA ARG A 138 8.40 -15.24 -5.66
C ARG A 138 7.27 -14.27 -5.34
N SER A 139 7.32 -13.65 -4.17
CA SER A 139 6.43 -12.55 -3.77
C SER A 139 6.47 -11.41 -4.78
N ARG A 140 7.66 -11.06 -5.29
CA ARG A 140 7.83 -10.02 -6.30
C ARG A 140 7.14 -10.39 -7.62
N ILE A 141 7.33 -11.62 -8.11
CA ILE A 141 6.66 -12.13 -9.32
C ILE A 141 5.15 -12.04 -9.16
N ALA A 142 4.63 -12.62 -8.08
CA ALA A 142 3.21 -12.65 -7.79
C ALA A 142 2.64 -11.23 -7.65
N HIS A 143 3.36 -10.31 -6.99
CA HIS A 143 2.96 -8.91 -6.86
C HIS A 143 2.96 -8.14 -8.18
N VAL A 144 3.92 -8.38 -9.08
CA VAL A 144 3.89 -7.79 -10.43
C VAL A 144 2.64 -8.25 -11.19
N ASN A 145 2.35 -9.56 -11.19
CA ASN A 145 1.15 -10.11 -11.82
C ASN A 145 -0.14 -9.52 -11.21
N PHE A 146 -0.25 -9.51 -9.89
CA PHE A 146 -1.34 -8.86 -9.16
C PHE A 146 -1.54 -7.40 -9.59
N THR A 147 -0.43 -6.63 -9.66
CA THR A 147 -0.46 -5.22 -10.07
C THR A 147 -0.98 -5.06 -11.50
N ILE A 148 -0.55 -5.91 -12.43
CA ILE A 148 -1.03 -5.91 -13.83
C ILE A 148 -2.54 -6.11 -13.87
N GLN A 149 -3.06 -7.10 -13.13
CA GLN A 149 -4.48 -7.43 -13.13
C GLN A 149 -5.33 -6.32 -12.50
N ILE A 150 -4.89 -5.75 -11.38
CA ILE A 150 -5.60 -4.65 -10.70
C ILE A 150 -5.60 -3.37 -11.54
N LEU A 151 -4.48 -3.01 -12.17
CA LEU A 151 -4.47 -1.82 -13.03
C LEU A 151 -5.35 -2.04 -14.27
N ARG A 152 -5.31 -3.23 -14.88
CA ARG A 152 -6.18 -3.58 -16.01
C ARG A 152 -7.66 -3.47 -15.65
N SER A 153 -8.08 -3.95 -14.47
CA SER A 153 -9.48 -3.85 -14.03
C SER A 153 -9.95 -2.40 -13.79
N ARG A 154 -9.00 -1.48 -13.60
CA ARG A 154 -9.22 -0.03 -13.51
C ARG A 154 -9.09 0.69 -14.86
N GLY A 155 -8.81 -0.02 -15.96
CA GLY A 155 -8.57 0.58 -17.28
C GLY A 155 -7.21 1.28 -17.40
N ILE A 156 -6.26 0.98 -16.50
CA ILE A 156 -4.93 1.58 -16.44
C ILE A 156 -3.90 0.58 -16.98
N TYR A 157 -3.01 1.05 -17.87
CA TYR A 157 -1.91 0.23 -18.34
C TYR A 157 -0.79 0.12 -17.30
N PHE A 158 -0.28 -1.10 -17.09
CA PHE A 158 0.85 -1.33 -16.21
C PHE A 158 2.14 -0.75 -16.79
N GLN A 159 2.81 0.12 -16.04
CA GLN A 159 4.07 0.73 -16.45
C GLN A 159 5.26 0.14 -15.68
N PRO A 160 6.12 -0.67 -16.32
CA PRO A 160 7.27 -1.28 -15.66
C PRO A 160 8.20 -0.26 -14.99
N LYS A 161 8.39 0.91 -15.60
CA LYS A 161 9.24 1.99 -15.07
C LYS A 161 8.74 2.50 -13.71
N ILE A 162 7.42 2.68 -13.57
CA ILE A 162 6.80 3.15 -12.32
C ILE A 162 6.97 2.09 -11.23
N TYR A 163 6.66 0.83 -11.54
CA TYR A 163 6.85 -0.26 -10.59
C TYR A 163 8.30 -0.39 -10.13
N ARG A 164 9.29 -0.28 -11.03
CA ARG A 164 10.72 -0.31 -10.66
C ARG A 164 11.12 0.86 -9.76
N ARG A 165 10.56 2.06 -10.00
CA ARG A 165 10.78 3.22 -9.13
C ARG A 165 10.19 3.00 -7.74
N LEU A 166 9.06 2.29 -7.62
CA LEU A 166 8.54 1.89 -6.32
C LEU A 166 9.44 0.84 -5.67
N MET A 167 9.86 -0.17 -6.43
CA MET A 167 10.78 -1.21 -5.97
C MET A 167 12.11 -0.63 -5.48
N SER A 168 12.62 0.44 -6.09
CA SER A 168 13.85 1.09 -5.62
C SER A 168 13.70 1.77 -4.26
N LEU A 169 12.49 1.85 -3.68
CA LEU A 169 12.27 2.33 -2.31
C LEU A 169 12.40 1.21 -1.27
N ALA A 170 12.54 -0.04 -1.70
CA ALA A 170 12.66 -1.20 -0.81
C ALA A 170 13.81 -1.07 0.19
N TYR A 171 14.92 -0.43 -0.17
CA TYR A 171 16.06 -0.24 0.75
C TYR A 171 15.68 0.63 1.96
N ILE A 172 14.73 1.57 1.82
CA ILE A 172 14.25 2.42 2.91
C ILE A 172 13.44 1.55 3.87
N HIS A 173 12.54 0.72 3.33
CA HIS A 173 11.63 -0.09 4.13
C HIS A 173 12.27 -1.37 4.69
N ALA A 174 13.40 -1.81 4.15
CA ALA A 174 14.20 -2.89 4.72
C ALA A 174 14.78 -2.58 6.10
N GLN A 175 14.85 -1.29 6.47
CA GLN A 175 15.35 -0.84 7.77
C GLN A 175 14.27 -0.83 8.86
N VAL A 176 13.01 -1.04 8.51
CA VAL A 176 11.91 -1.09 9.47
C VAL A 176 11.98 -2.42 10.23
N PRO A 177 12.01 -2.41 11.58
CA PRO A 177 12.04 -3.64 12.38
C PRO A 177 10.94 -4.62 11.98
N ASP A 178 11.26 -5.91 12.08
CA ASP A 178 10.36 -7.05 11.81
C ASP A 178 9.82 -7.18 10.38
N THR A 179 10.02 -6.18 9.51
CA THR A 179 9.50 -6.18 8.13
C THR A 179 10.12 -7.32 7.30
N LEU A 180 11.45 -7.50 7.34
CA LEU A 180 12.11 -8.57 6.60
C LEU A 180 11.72 -9.99 7.11
N PRO A 181 11.75 -10.29 8.42
CA PRO A 181 11.24 -11.55 8.95
C PRO A 181 9.80 -11.87 8.53
N MET A 182 8.88 -10.89 8.63
CA MET A 182 7.48 -11.08 8.23
C MET A 182 7.35 -11.36 6.73
N LEU A 183 8.08 -10.63 5.89
CA LEU A 183 8.10 -10.88 4.44
C LEU A 183 8.68 -12.25 4.10
N GLY A 184 9.66 -12.74 4.88
CA GLY A 184 10.20 -14.09 4.73
C GLY A 184 9.18 -15.17 5.05
N GLN A 185 8.36 -14.97 6.08
CA GLN A 185 7.24 -15.88 6.39
C GLN A 185 6.19 -15.88 5.29
N LEU A 186 5.84 -14.71 4.74
CA LEU A 186 4.89 -14.59 3.64
C LEU A 186 5.42 -15.24 2.35
N GLU A 187 6.72 -15.12 2.06
CA GLU A 187 7.37 -15.79 0.92
C GLU A 187 7.26 -17.33 1.02
N GLN A 188 7.37 -17.88 2.22
CA GLN A 188 7.22 -19.33 2.46
C GLN A 188 5.79 -19.83 2.23
N GLN A 189 4.79 -18.96 2.38
CA GLN A 189 3.38 -19.30 2.13
C GLN A 189 3.03 -19.33 0.64
N ILE A 190 3.88 -18.79 -0.23
CA ILE A 190 3.64 -18.80 -1.67
C ILE A 190 3.71 -20.24 -2.17
N GLY A 191 2.59 -20.73 -2.70
CA GLY A 191 2.49 -22.01 -3.39
C GLY A 191 3.08 -21.96 -4.81
N GLU A 192 2.75 -22.92 -5.66
CA GLU A 192 3.20 -22.86 -7.05
C GLU A 192 2.75 -21.56 -7.75
N LEU A 193 3.65 -20.96 -8.53
CA LEU A 193 3.32 -19.79 -9.34
C LEU A 193 2.25 -20.15 -10.37
N THR A 194 1.28 -19.25 -10.56
CA THR A 194 0.27 -19.40 -11.61
C THR A 194 0.89 -19.32 -13.01
N GLN A 195 0.15 -19.72 -14.05
CA GLN A 195 0.66 -19.63 -15.42
C GLN A 195 0.98 -18.18 -15.84
N GLU A 196 0.18 -17.21 -15.40
CA GLU A 196 0.45 -15.79 -15.66
C GLU A 196 1.68 -15.29 -14.89
N GLU A 197 1.89 -15.77 -13.66
CA GLU A 197 3.09 -15.47 -12.87
C GLU A 197 4.36 -16.06 -13.50
N LYS A 198 4.29 -17.27 -14.06
CA LYS A 198 5.40 -17.87 -14.83
C LYS A 198 5.72 -17.07 -16.09
N LYS A 199 4.71 -16.50 -16.77
CA LYS A 199 4.95 -15.56 -17.88
C LYS A 199 5.69 -14.32 -17.37
N VAL A 200 5.22 -13.69 -16.29
CA VAL A 200 5.91 -12.56 -15.65
C VAL A 200 7.36 -12.89 -15.32
N GLN A 201 7.62 -14.08 -14.76
CA GLN A 201 8.97 -14.56 -14.49
C GLN A 201 9.86 -14.56 -15.73
N ALA A 202 9.33 -14.95 -16.88
CA ALA A 202 10.10 -15.04 -18.13
C ALA A 202 10.44 -13.68 -18.76
N TRP A 203 9.59 -12.67 -18.63
CA TRP A 203 9.78 -11.38 -19.31
C TRP A 203 10.12 -10.21 -18.39
N TRP A 204 9.94 -10.32 -17.07
CA TRP A 204 10.35 -9.29 -16.13
C TRP A 204 11.87 -9.36 -15.94
N PRO A 205 12.63 -8.31 -16.31
CA PRO A 205 14.08 -8.36 -16.17
C PRO A 205 14.44 -8.27 -14.68
N TRP A 206 15.02 -9.36 -14.17
CA TRP A 206 15.46 -9.53 -12.79
C TRP A 206 16.74 -8.77 -12.45
N LYS A 207 17.40 -8.18 -13.45
CA LYS A 207 18.61 -7.39 -13.27
C LYS A 207 18.24 -5.96 -12.85
N THR A 208 18.46 -5.65 -11.58
CA THR A 208 18.76 -4.29 -11.08
C THR A 208 20.16 -4.29 -10.52
#